data_AF-A0A7C5YS12-F1
#
_entry.id   AF-A0A7C5YS12-F1
#
_cell.length_a   1.000
_cell.length_b   1.000
_cell.length_c   1.000
_cell.angle_alpha   90.00
_cell.angle_beta   90.00
_cell.angle_gamma   90.00
#
_symmetry.space_group_name_H-M   'P 1'
#
loop_
_entity.id
_entity.type
_entity.pdbx_description
1 polymer ?
#
loop_
_entity_poly.entity_id
_entity_poly.type
_entity_poly.pdbx_seq_one_letter_code
_entity_poly.pdbx_strand_id
1 'polypeptide(L)'
;MKLKCENCGMIYENPATMFCEQCGMKMSPVQEQTTEPEVYRFKCIICQTEYENPINLFCEQCGSKLSPVRVQRETKEIHRKARCVSCGIEYDDPGSLFCEQCGTKLNIITGQENNQRLGVKIKCEHCGAEYDNPSSMFCEQCGMLMSRTLTRAQKSAEAGKVVKVRCEACGAEYENPSSMICEQCGMRMTRIRAVSKEELEDDYVRCPKCGARNSKDKLICFNCGDLIRAERKA
;
A
#
# COMPACT_ATOMS: atom_id res chain seq x y z
N MET A 1 15.78 -28.85 13.24
CA MET A 1 14.68 -28.10 12.57
C MET A 1 15.16 -27.69 11.18
N LYS A 2 14.39 -27.94 10.11
CA LYS A 2 14.73 -27.47 8.77
C LYS A 2 14.12 -26.09 8.54
N LEU A 3 14.90 -25.12 8.07
CA LEU A 3 14.42 -23.79 7.72
C LEU A 3 14.60 -23.55 6.22
N LYS A 4 13.57 -23.03 5.53
CA LYS A 4 13.60 -22.63 4.13
C LYS A 4 13.56 -21.12 4.04
N CYS A 5 14.41 -20.56 3.18
CA CYS A 5 14.29 -19.17 2.80
C CYS A 5 13.32 -19.02 1.63
N GLU A 6 12.17 -18.37 1.83
CA GLU A 6 11.17 -18.21 0.76
C GLU A 6 11.64 -17.32 -0.41
N ASN A 7 12.64 -16.48 -0.17
CA ASN A 7 13.19 -15.58 -1.19
C ASN A 7 14.22 -16.25 -2.13
N CYS A 8 15.01 -17.21 -1.63
CA CYS A 8 16.08 -17.85 -2.42
C CYS A 8 15.95 -19.37 -2.53
N GLY A 9 14.94 -19.97 -1.90
CA GLY A 9 14.64 -21.40 -1.98
C GLY A 9 15.55 -22.32 -1.16
N MET A 10 16.67 -21.81 -0.63
CA MET A 10 17.64 -22.60 0.13
C MET A 10 17.02 -23.19 1.39
N ILE A 11 17.31 -24.47 1.63
CA ILE A 11 16.90 -25.22 2.82
C ILE A 11 18.13 -25.47 3.67
N TYR A 12 18.05 -25.09 4.94
CA TYR A 12 19.10 -25.26 5.93
C TYR A 12 18.69 -26.31 6.94
N GLU A 13 19.55 -27.31 7.12
CA GLU A 13 19.38 -28.33 8.14
C GLU A 13 19.98 -27.82 9.45
N ASN A 14 19.11 -27.49 10.41
CA ASN A 14 19.50 -27.02 11.74
C ASN A 14 20.42 -25.77 11.75
N PRO A 15 20.02 -24.67 11.08
CA PRO A 15 20.85 -23.46 11.04
C PRO A 15 21.00 -22.82 12.43
N ALA A 16 22.18 -22.25 12.70
CA ALA A 16 22.47 -21.50 13.93
C ALA A 16 21.73 -20.14 13.99
N THR A 17 21.29 -19.61 12.85
CA THR A 17 20.60 -18.33 12.72
C THR A 17 19.24 -18.49 12.06
N MET A 18 18.31 -17.57 12.35
CA MET A 18 16.99 -17.54 11.71
C MET A 18 16.98 -16.76 10.38
N PHE A 19 18.14 -16.27 9.93
CA PHE A 19 18.26 -15.41 8.74
C PHE A 19 19.12 -16.10 7.68
N CYS A 20 18.66 -16.04 6.43
CA CYS A 20 19.34 -16.65 5.30
C CYS A 20 20.67 -15.95 5.01
N GLU A 21 21.77 -16.69 4.98
CA GLU A 21 23.11 -16.15 4.73
C GLU A 21 23.27 -15.59 3.31
N GLN A 22 22.46 -16.07 2.37
CA GLN A 22 22.53 -15.65 0.95
C GLN A 22 21.74 -14.37 0.66
N CYS A 23 20.70 -14.05 1.45
CA CYS A 23 19.83 -12.91 1.14
C CYS A 23 19.37 -12.08 2.35
N GLY A 24 19.80 -12.44 3.57
CA GLY A 24 19.49 -11.73 4.82
C GLY A 24 18.04 -11.86 5.29
N MET A 25 17.16 -12.51 4.53
CA MET A 25 15.75 -12.65 4.92
C MET A 25 15.54 -13.73 5.98
N LYS A 26 14.55 -13.51 6.84
CA LYS A 26 14.15 -14.47 7.88
C LYS A 26 13.61 -15.75 7.22
N MET A 27 14.07 -16.89 7.71
CA MET A 27 13.71 -18.21 7.19
C MET A 27 12.50 -18.79 7.92
N SER A 28 11.75 -19.63 7.22
CA SER A 28 10.51 -20.25 7.68
C SER A 28 10.72 -21.76 7.94
N PRO A 29 10.12 -22.35 8.98
CA PRO A 29 10.25 -23.79 9.23
C PRO A 29 9.60 -24.63 8.13
N VAL A 30 10.34 -25.63 7.64
CA VAL A 30 9.84 -26.62 6.67
C VAL A 30 9.06 -27.68 7.43
N GLN A 31 7.75 -27.75 7.17
CA GLN A 31 6.94 -28.89 7.59
C GLN A 31 7.13 -30.00 6.55
N GLU A 32 7.71 -31.13 6.97
CA GLU A 32 7.88 -32.31 6.11
C GLU A 32 6.49 -32.89 5.78
N GLN A 33 5.95 -32.48 4.64
CA GLN A 33 4.94 -33.23 3.93
C GLN A 33 5.57 -33.69 2.61
N THR A 34 5.75 -34.99 2.52
CA THR A 34 6.23 -35.72 1.35
C THR A 34 5.36 -35.44 0.13
N THR A 35 5.88 -34.72 -0.85
CA THR A 35 5.39 -34.73 -2.24
C THR A 35 6.57 -34.46 -3.19
N GLU A 36 6.51 -35.08 -4.36
CA GLU A 36 7.44 -35.16 -5.51
C GLU A 36 8.34 -33.94 -5.80
N PRO A 37 9.48 -34.12 -6.52
CA PRO A 37 10.43 -33.06 -6.80
C PRO A 37 9.76 -31.89 -7.53
N GLU A 38 9.65 -30.74 -6.86
CA GLU A 38 9.13 -29.51 -7.46
C GLU A 38 10.06 -29.05 -8.59
N VAL A 39 9.59 -29.17 -9.83
CA VAL A 39 10.29 -28.62 -11.01
C VAL A 39 10.05 -27.12 -11.06
N TYR A 40 11.11 -26.33 -10.87
CA TYR A 40 11.05 -24.87 -10.96
C TYR A 40 11.44 -24.42 -12.37
N ARG A 41 10.57 -23.65 -13.03
CA ARG A 41 10.84 -23.08 -14.35
C ARG A 41 11.15 -21.60 -14.25
N PHE A 42 12.11 -21.14 -15.05
CA PHE A 42 12.50 -19.74 -15.15
C PHE A 42 12.58 -19.33 -16.61
N LYS A 43 12.31 -18.05 -16.89
CA LYS A 43 12.46 -17.47 -18.23
C LYS A 43 13.31 -16.23 -18.19
N CYS A 44 14.13 -16.05 -19.22
CA CYS A 44 14.85 -14.81 -19.42
C CYS A 44 13.87 -13.71 -19.88
N ILE A 45 13.88 -12.56 -19.21
CA ILE A 45 13.03 -11.43 -19.60
C ILE A 45 13.44 -10.76 -20.92
N ILE A 46 14.68 -10.98 -21.37
CA ILE A 46 15.21 -10.37 -22.59
C ILE A 46 15.07 -11.30 -23.79
N CYS A 47 15.65 -12.49 -23.74
CA CYS A 47 15.66 -13.43 -24.87
C CYS A 47 14.56 -14.50 -24.80
N GLN A 48 13.76 -14.51 -23.72
CA GLN A 48 12.66 -15.45 -23.50
C GLN A 48 13.06 -16.93 -23.39
N THR A 49 14.36 -17.25 -23.38
CA THR A 49 14.85 -18.60 -23.15
C THR A 49 14.37 -19.15 -21.81
N GLU A 50 13.86 -20.37 -21.83
CA GLU A 50 13.35 -21.08 -20.66
C GLU A 50 14.41 -22.01 -20.06
N TYR A 51 14.41 -22.12 -18.74
CA TYR A 51 15.35 -22.91 -17.96
C TYR A 51 14.59 -23.71 -16.91
N GLU A 52 14.89 -25.00 -16.79
CA GLU A 52 14.38 -25.87 -15.73
C GLU A 52 15.45 -26.04 -14.65
N ASN A 53 15.12 -25.73 -13.40
CA ASN A 53 16.01 -25.81 -12.24
C ASN A 53 17.43 -25.25 -12.47
N PRO A 54 17.60 -24.02 -12.99
CA PRO A 54 18.92 -23.47 -13.27
C PRO A 54 19.70 -23.24 -11.96
N ILE A 55 20.97 -23.66 -11.95
CA ILE A 55 21.90 -23.46 -10.82
C ILE A 55 22.21 -21.96 -10.65
N ASN A 56 22.30 -21.22 -11.76
CA ASN A 56 22.57 -19.79 -11.80
C ASN A 56 21.35 -19.03 -12.31
N LEU A 57 20.89 -18.01 -11.56
CA LEU A 57 19.72 -17.20 -11.91
C LEU A 57 20.02 -16.11 -12.96
N PHE A 58 20.97 -16.37 -13.87
CA PHE A 58 21.34 -15.47 -14.97
C PHE A 58 21.31 -16.22 -16.29
N CYS A 59 20.77 -15.57 -17.32
CA CYS A 59 20.70 -16.12 -18.65
C CYS A 59 22.10 -16.26 -19.26
N GLU A 60 22.45 -17.44 -19.74
CA GLU A 60 23.76 -17.72 -20.36
C GLU A 60 23.96 -16.97 -21.69
N GLN A 61 22.87 -16.59 -22.35
CA GLN A 61 22.92 -15.91 -23.65
C GLN A 61 23.04 -14.39 -23.54
N CYS A 62 22.47 -13.77 -22.49
CA CYS A 62 22.41 -12.31 -22.39
C CYS A 62 22.76 -11.75 -21.01
N GLY A 63 23.19 -12.59 -20.06
CA GLY A 63 23.60 -12.22 -18.71
C GLY A 63 22.49 -11.66 -17.82
N SER A 64 21.24 -11.59 -18.31
CA SER A 64 20.13 -10.99 -17.58
C SER A 64 19.54 -11.93 -16.55
N LYS A 65 19.06 -11.37 -15.43
CA LYS A 65 18.49 -12.16 -14.34
C LYS A 65 17.24 -12.91 -14.82
N LEU A 66 17.21 -14.22 -14.56
CA LEU A 66 16.08 -15.07 -14.87
C LEU A 66 14.90 -14.75 -13.95
N SER A 67 13.70 -14.77 -14.51
CA SER A 67 12.45 -14.57 -13.76
C SER A 67 11.72 -15.90 -13.59
N PRO A 68 11.24 -16.22 -12.38
CA PRO A 68 10.49 -17.44 -12.17
C PRO A 68 9.21 -17.43 -13.01
N VAL A 69 9.00 -18.51 -13.74
CA VAL A 69 7.70 -18.81 -14.35
C VAL A 69 6.87 -19.44 -13.25
N ARG A 70 5.75 -18.79 -12.90
CA ARG A 70 4.78 -19.40 -12.01
C ARG A 70 4.22 -20.62 -12.72
N VAL A 71 4.75 -21.81 -12.40
CA VAL A 71 4.04 -23.06 -12.63
C VAL A 71 2.87 -23.01 -11.67
N GLN A 72 1.74 -22.46 -12.13
CA GLN A 72 0.49 -22.74 -11.46
C GLN A 72 0.38 -24.26 -11.54
N ARG A 73 0.51 -24.94 -10.40
CA ARG A 73 -0.10 -26.25 -10.25
C ARG A 73 -1.51 -26.10 -10.83
N GLU A 74 -1.99 -27.07 -11.59
CA GLU A 74 -3.42 -27.20 -11.92
C GLU A 74 -4.20 -27.36 -10.61
N THR A 75 -4.30 -26.29 -9.84
CA THR A 75 -5.24 -26.11 -8.76
C THR A 75 -6.53 -25.82 -9.47
N LYS A 76 -7.39 -26.84 -9.54
CA LYS A 76 -8.84 -26.80 -9.78
C LYS A 76 -9.33 -25.37 -10.02
N GLU A 77 -9.82 -25.08 -11.23
CA GLU A 77 -10.51 -23.84 -11.59
C GLU A 77 -11.43 -23.40 -10.44
N ILE A 78 -10.97 -22.43 -9.66
CA ILE A 78 -11.84 -21.71 -8.75
C ILE A 78 -12.46 -20.67 -9.66
N HIS A 79 -13.62 -20.97 -10.25
CA HIS A 79 -14.45 -19.98 -10.93
C HIS A 79 -14.67 -18.81 -9.96
N ARG A 80 -13.90 -17.75 -10.14
CA ARG A 80 -13.96 -16.57 -9.26
C ARG A 80 -14.86 -15.57 -9.95
N LYS A 81 -16.12 -15.51 -9.54
CA LYS A 81 -17.01 -14.44 -9.97
C LYS A 81 -16.47 -13.11 -9.47
N ALA A 82 -16.60 -12.05 -10.25
CA ALA A 82 -16.31 -10.71 -9.79
C ALA A 82 -17.37 -9.73 -10.26
N ARG A 83 -17.50 -8.63 -9.52
CA ARG A 83 -18.39 -7.55 -9.88
C ARG A 83 -17.64 -6.24 -9.89
N CYS A 84 -17.87 -5.42 -10.90
CA CYS A 84 -17.38 -4.06 -10.91
C CYS A 84 -18.18 -3.21 -9.93
N VAL A 85 -17.49 -2.53 -9.00
CA VAL A 85 -18.13 -1.66 -8.01
C VAL A 85 -18.63 -0.34 -8.59
N SER A 86 -18.11 0.08 -9.74
CA SER A 86 -18.54 1.32 -10.40
C SER A 86 -19.70 1.12 -11.36
N CYS A 87 -19.67 0.07 -12.19
CA CYS A 87 -20.69 -0.14 -13.22
C CYS A 87 -21.60 -1.36 -12.97
N GLY A 88 -21.36 -2.13 -11.91
CA GLY A 88 -22.22 -3.26 -11.53
C GLY A 88 -22.07 -4.53 -12.37
N ILE A 89 -21.25 -4.51 -13.43
CA ILE A 89 -21.08 -5.64 -14.34
C ILE A 89 -20.44 -6.81 -13.63
N GLU A 90 -21.00 -7.99 -13.88
CA GLU A 90 -20.54 -9.26 -13.34
C GLU A 90 -19.71 -10.01 -14.36
N TYR A 91 -18.66 -10.66 -13.88
CA TYR A 91 -17.71 -11.43 -14.66
C TYR A 91 -17.61 -12.83 -14.06
N ASP A 92 -17.98 -13.83 -14.85
CA ASP A 92 -17.73 -15.23 -14.55
C ASP A 92 -16.31 -15.55 -15.04
N ASP A 93 -15.32 -15.39 -14.16
CA ASP A 93 -13.88 -15.51 -14.44
C ASP A 93 -13.23 -14.27 -15.10
N PRO A 94 -13.00 -13.19 -14.33
CA PRO A 94 -12.32 -12.01 -14.84
C PRO A 94 -10.82 -12.33 -15.00
N GLY A 95 -10.39 -12.61 -16.23
CA GLY A 95 -8.96 -12.66 -16.57
C GLY A 95 -8.19 -11.35 -16.32
N SER A 96 -8.89 -10.26 -15.97
CA SER A 96 -8.37 -8.93 -15.65
C SER A 96 -8.74 -8.51 -14.21
N LEU A 97 -7.86 -7.76 -13.55
CA LEU A 97 -8.15 -7.14 -12.24
C LEU A 97 -9.02 -5.88 -12.34
N PHE A 98 -9.26 -5.38 -13.55
CA PHE A 98 -9.98 -4.14 -13.83
C PHE A 98 -11.13 -4.37 -14.81
N CYS A 99 -12.22 -3.65 -14.62
CA CYS A 99 -13.38 -3.67 -15.49
C CYS A 99 -13.00 -3.11 -16.86
N GLU A 100 -13.28 -3.86 -17.92
CA GLU A 100 -12.97 -3.48 -19.30
C GLU A 100 -13.81 -2.29 -19.78
N GLN A 101 -14.99 -2.06 -19.20
CA GLN A 101 -15.87 -0.98 -19.61
C GLN A 101 -15.59 0.36 -18.93
N CYS A 102 -15.08 0.36 -17.70
CA CYS A 102 -14.90 1.61 -16.93
C CYS A 102 -13.55 1.75 -16.23
N GLY A 103 -12.64 0.78 -16.40
CA GLY A 103 -11.29 0.79 -15.79
C GLY A 103 -11.27 0.64 -14.27
N THR A 104 -12.42 0.57 -13.60
CA THR A 104 -12.49 0.41 -12.14
C THR A 104 -12.06 -1.00 -11.74
N LYS A 105 -11.31 -1.11 -10.64
CA LYS A 105 -10.87 -2.39 -10.08
C LYS A 105 -12.06 -3.29 -9.74
N LEU A 106 -12.00 -4.54 -10.19
CA LEU A 106 -13.04 -5.54 -9.93
C LEU A 106 -12.96 -6.05 -8.49
N ASN A 107 -14.11 -6.32 -7.89
CA ASN A 107 -14.20 -6.95 -6.58
C ASN A 107 -14.45 -8.45 -6.75
N ILE A 108 -13.52 -9.28 -6.29
CA ILE A 108 -13.60 -10.74 -6.43
C ILE A 108 -14.56 -11.29 -5.38
N ILE A 109 -15.61 -11.97 -5.83
CA ILE A 109 -16.61 -12.64 -5.01
C ILE A 109 -16.19 -14.11 -4.93
N THR A 110 -15.22 -14.43 -4.08
CA THR A 110 -14.90 -15.83 -3.77
C THR A 110 -16.07 -16.42 -2.97
N GLY A 111 -16.59 -17.58 -3.39
CA GLY A 111 -17.75 -18.27 -2.83
C GLY A 111 -17.59 -18.78 -1.40
N GLN A 112 -17.30 -17.88 -0.45
CA GLN A 112 -17.62 -18.06 0.95
C GLN A 112 -18.64 -16.99 1.30
N GLU A 113 -19.86 -17.46 1.51
CA GLU A 113 -20.97 -16.69 2.02
C GLU A 113 -20.55 -15.97 3.30
N ASN A 114 -20.35 -14.66 3.20
CA ASN A 114 -20.60 -13.76 4.32
C ASN A 114 -21.87 -12.98 4.02
N ASN A 115 -22.95 -13.75 3.87
CA ASN A 115 -24.32 -13.28 3.90
C ASN A 115 -24.78 -13.15 5.38
N GLN A 116 -24.08 -12.31 6.13
CA GLN A 116 -24.59 -11.73 7.37
C GLN A 116 -24.23 -10.25 7.42
N ARG A 117 -24.88 -9.48 6.52
CA ARG A 117 -25.44 -8.22 6.97
C ARG A 117 -26.94 -8.38 6.83
N LEU A 118 -27.58 -8.65 7.97
CA LEU A 118 -29.01 -8.43 8.21
C LEU A 118 -29.46 -7.21 7.40
N GLY A 119 -30.63 -7.31 6.77
CA GLY A 119 -31.24 -6.23 5.97
C GLY A 119 -31.32 -4.91 6.73
N VAL A 120 -30.23 -4.15 6.68
CA VAL A 120 -30.21 -2.77 7.14
C VAL A 120 -30.78 -1.97 5.97
N LYS A 121 -32.07 -1.68 6.05
CA LYS A 121 -32.70 -0.68 5.18
C LYS A 121 -31.97 0.64 5.42
N ILE A 122 -31.32 1.15 4.38
CA ILE A 122 -30.62 2.43 4.43
C ILE A 122 -31.58 3.48 3.89
N LYS A 123 -31.89 4.48 4.72
CA LYS A 123 -32.68 5.63 4.32
C LYS A 123 -31.78 6.78 3.91
N CYS A 124 -32.10 7.43 2.79
CA CYS A 124 -31.46 8.68 2.41
C CYS A 124 -31.90 9.79 3.36
N GLU A 125 -30.95 10.41 4.06
CA GLU A 125 -31.23 11.51 5.01
C GLU A 125 -31.74 12.77 4.32
N HIS A 126 -31.48 12.92 3.01
CA HIS A 126 -31.92 14.08 2.25
C HIS A 126 -33.33 13.95 1.67
N CYS A 127 -33.65 12.83 1.02
CA CYS A 127 -34.95 12.66 0.33
C CYS A 127 -35.87 11.60 0.95
N GLY A 128 -35.38 10.85 1.94
CA GLY A 128 -36.16 9.84 2.64
C GLY A 128 -36.33 8.50 1.91
N ALA A 129 -35.70 8.32 0.75
CA ALA A 129 -35.73 7.07 -0.01
C ALA A 129 -35.14 5.90 0.80
N GLU A 130 -35.80 4.75 0.80
CA GLU A 130 -35.38 3.54 1.53
C GLU A 130 -34.85 2.47 0.57
N TYR A 131 -33.73 1.84 0.91
CA TYR A 131 -33.07 0.83 0.09
C TYR A 131 -32.67 -0.38 0.92
N ASP A 132 -32.98 -1.58 0.46
CA ASP A 132 -32.68 -2.83 1.18
C ASP A 132 -31.18 -3.19 1.15
N ASN A 133 -30.44 -2.75 0.12
CA ASN A 133 -28.99 -2.91 0.02
C ASN A 133 -28.40 -2.03 -1.11
N PRO A 134 -28.23 -0.71 -0.91
CA PRO A 134 -27.72 0.14 -1.98
C PRO A 134 -26.26 -0.22 -2.24
N SER A 135 -25.97 -0.74 -3.44
CA SER A 135 -24.58 -0.91 -3.90
C SER A 135 -23.93 0.44 -4.20
N SER A 136 -24.76 1.44 -4.55
CA SER A 136 -24.40 2.82 -4.84
C SER A 136 -23.96 3.61 -3.59
N MET A 137 -22.95 4.47 -3.75
CA MET A 137 -22.58 5.47 -2.74
C MET A 137 -23.49 6.71 -2.78
N PHE A 138 -24.35 6.83 -3.80
CA PHE A 138 -25.25 7.98 -4.01
C PHE A 138 -26.70 7.52 -4.03
N CYS A 139 -27.60 8.37 -3.53
CA CYS A 139 -29.04 8.13 -3.60
C CYS A 139 -29.50 8.23 -5.05
N GLU A 140 -30.19 7.21 -5.55
CA GLU A 140 -30.69 7.16 -6.94
C GLU A 140 -31.81 8.18 -7.19
N GLN A 141 -32.49 8.66 -6.15
CA GLN A 141 -33.57 9.64 -6.28
C GLN A 141 -33.09 11.10 -6.24
N CYS A 142 -32.04 11.43 -5.49
CA CYS A 142 -31.59 12.81 -5.31
C CYS A 142 -30.10 13.05 -5.59
N GLY A 143 -29.35 12.01 -5.96
CA GLY A 143 -27.92 12.09 -6.30
C GLY A 143 -26.99 12.32 -5.11
N MET A 144 -27.52 12.46 -3.89
CA MET A 144 -26.71 12.80 -2.71
C MET A 144 -25.97 11.60 -2.15
N LEU A 145 -24.75 11.83 -1.66
CA LEU A 145 -23.92 10.77 -1.06
C LEU A 145 -24.64 10.15 0.14
N MET A 146 -24.86 8.83 0.09
CA MET A 146 -25.46 8.07 1.16
C MET A 146 -24.38 7.69 2.17
N SER A 147 -24.52 8.17 3.41
CA SER A 147 -23.65 7.82 4.53
C SER A 147 -23.81 6.34 4.88
N ARG A 148 -23.01 5.45 4.25
CA ARG A 148 -22.84 4.08 4.75
C ARG A 148 -22.05 4.17 6.05
N THR A 149 -22.74 4.32 7.16
CA THR A 149 -22.19 4.06 8.48
C THR A 149 -21.87 2.57 8.56
N LEU A 150 -20.69 2.20 8.03
CA LEU A 150 -19.99 1.02 8.49
C LEU A 150 -19.88 1.19 10.01
N THR A 151 -20.53 0.29 10.73
CA THR A 151 -20.42 0.11 12.18
C THR A 151 -18.98 -0.24 12.55
N ARG A 152 -18.13 0.79 12.52
CA ARG A 152 -16.85 0.98 13.22
C ARG A 152 -16.63 2.49 13.44
N ALA A 153 -17.72 3.21 13.71
CA ALA A 153 -17.72 4.65 14.00
C ALA A 153 -18.74 5.02 15.10
N GLN A 154 -19.12 4.05 15.94
CA GLN A 154 -19.92 4.31 17.15
C GLN A 154 -19.26 3.65 18.37
N LYS A 155 -18.05 4.11 18.66
CA LYS A 155 -17.50 4.13 20.02
C LYS A 155 -16.45 5.24 20.13
N SER A 156 -16.83 6.45 19.74
CA SER A 156 -16.07 7.67 20.01
C SER A 156 -16.98 8.90 19.92
N ALA A 157 -18.19 8.80 20.48
CA ALA A 157 -18.81 10.00 21.03
C ALA A 157 -18.15 10.19 22.40
N GLU A 158 -16.96 10.81 22.42
CA GLU A 158 -16.41 11.62 23.52
C GLU A 158 -14.92 11.96 23.26
N ALA A 159 -14.61 13.24 23.45
CA ALA A 159 -13.35 13.96 23.23
C ALA A 159 -13.00 14.32 21.76
N GLY A 160 -13.46 15.50 21.33
CA GLY A 160 -12.97 16.19 20.15
C GLY A 160 -11.46 16.39 20.20
N LYS A 161 -10.72 15.56 19.46
CA LYS A 161 -9.27 15.72 19.30
C LYS A 161 -9.04 16.69 18.15
N VAL A 162 -8.83 17.96 18.47
CA VAL A 162 -8.42 18.99 17.51
C VAL A 162 -7.11 18.57 16.85
N VAL A 163 -7.16 18.26 15.55
CA VAL A 163 -5.97 17.96 14.75
C VAL A 163 -5.50 19.26 14.13
N LYS A 164 -4.38 19.79 14.65
CA LYS A 164 -3.70 20.92 14.03
C LYS A 164 -2.79 20.42 12.92
N VAL A 165 -2.81 21.09 11.78
CA VAL A 165 -1.88 20.86 10.68
C VAL A 165 -1.24 22.17 10.28
N ARG A 166 -0.03 22.09 9.74
CA ARG A 166 0.70 23.27 9.27
C ARG A 166 1.19 23.04 7.86
N CYS A 167 1.14 24.09 7.06
CA CYS A 167 1.86 24.15 5.80
C CYS A 167 3.32 24.51 6.09
N GLU A 168 4.24 23.60 5.75
CA GLU A 168 5.68 23.85 5.91
C GLU A 168 6.22 24.88 4.90
N ALA A 169 5.51 25.10 3.79
CA ALA A 169 5.93 26.00 2.73
C ALA A 169 5.63 27.48 3.04
N CYS A 170 4.40 27.79 3.48
CA CYS A 170 3.99 29.17 3.76
C CYS A 170 3.78 29.47 5.25
N GLY A 171 3.74 28.44 6.10
CA GLY A 171 3.54 28.58 7.55
C GLY A 171 2.09 28.66 7.99
N ALA A 172 1.09 28.61 7.09
CA ALA A 172 -0.32 28.61 7.44
C ALA A 172 -0.69 27.41 8.33
N GLU A 173 -1.50 27.66 9.37
CA GLU A 173 -1.95 26.65 10.33
C GLU A 173 -3.46 26.47 10.26
N TYR A 174 -3.92 25.23 10.33
CA TYR A 174 -5.33 24.88 10.19
C TYR A 174 -5.74 23.90 11.29
N GLU A 175 -6.96 24.08 11.79
CA GLU A 175 -7.58 23.17 12.76
C GLU A 175 -8.63 22.32 12.05
N ASN A 176 -8.45 21.00 12.07
CA ASN A 176 -9.34 20.03 11.43
C ASN A 176 -9.68 20.32 9.95
N PRO A 177 -8.70 20.58 9.08
CA PRO A 177 -9.03 20.90 7.69
C PRO A 177 -9.63 19.69 6.96
N SER A 178 -10.56 19.97 6.07
CA SER A 178 -11.21 18.99 5.19
C SER A 178 -10.28 18.44 4.11
N SER A 179 -9.20 19.15 3.78
CA SER A 179 -8.18 18.73 2.81
C SER A 179 -6.76 18.86 3.38
N MET A 180 -5.82 18.09 2.84
CA MET A 180 -4.39 18.19 3.17
C MET A 180 -3.64 19.07 2.16
N ILE A 181 -4.34 19.96 1.44
CA ILE A 181 -3.76 20.91 0.49
C ILE A 181 -3.90 22.30 1.11
N CYS A 182 -2.79 23.05 1.17
CA CYS A 182 -2.80 24.40 1.71
C CYS A 182 -3.53 25.34 0.77
N GLU A 183 -4.54 26.05 1.27
CA GLU A 183 -5.32 27.00 0.45
C GLU A 183 -4.52 28.23 0.03
N GLN A 184 -3.49 28.61 0.82
CA GLN A 184 -2.66 29.78 0.49
C GLN A 184 -1.58 29.52 -0.57
N CYS A 185 -1.04 28.30 -0.69
CA CYS A 185 0.10 28.04 -1.58
C CYS A 185 -0.01 26.75 -2.39
N GLY A 186 -1.13 26.02 -2.30
CA GLY A 186 -1.39 24.78 -3.04
C GLY A 186 -0.52 23.58 -2.65
N MET A 187 0.42 23.73 -1.72
CA MET A 187 1.30 22.65 -1.29
C MET A 187 0.64 21.74 -0.24
N ARG A 188 1.03 20.47 -0.22
CA ARG A 188 0.49 19.50 0.72
C ARG A 188 0.93 19.82 2.16
N MET A 189 -0.02 19.82 3.08
CA MET A 189 0.19 20.09 4.50
C MET A 189 0.60 18.83 5.27
N THR A 190 1.30 19.00 6.39
CA THR A 190 1.70 17.93 7.30
C THR A 190 1.00 18.09 8.65
N ARG A 191 0.66 16.95 9.28
CA ARG A 191 0.02 16.97 10.61
C ARG A 191 1.02 17.42 11.65
N ILE A 192 0.62 18.36 12.51
CA ILE A 192 1.39 18.67 13.72
C ILE A 192 1.15 17.49 14.67
N ARG A 193 2.14 16.59 14.77
CA ARG A 193 2.14 15.59 15.83
C ARG A 193 2.34 16.35 17.15
N ALA A 194 1.52 16.06 18.16
CA ALA A 194 1.82 16.46 19.53
C ALA A 194 3.03 15.64 19.98
N VAL A 195 4.23 16.18 19.71
CA VAL A 195 5.48 15.68 20.26
C VAL A 195 5.63 16.34 21.63
N SER A 196 5.95 15.55 22.66
CA SER A 196 6.29 16.06 23.98
C SER A 196 7.41 17.10 23.86
N LYS A 197 7.37 18.10 24.74
CA LYS A 197 8.18 19.33 24.72
C LYS A 197 9.70 19.10 24.84
N GLU A 198 10.17 17.86 24.93
CA GLU A 198 11.54 17.52 25.35
C GLU A 198 12.47 17.05 24.22
N GLU A 199 11.99 16.77 23.00
CA GLU A 199 12.84 16.23 21.91
C GLU A 199 13.13 17.22 20.75
N LEU A 200 12.73 18.50 20.84
CA LEU A 200 12.52 19.32 19.63
C LEU A 200 13.53 20.44 19.34
N GLU A 201 14.64 20.57 20.06
CA GLU A 201 15.47 21.78 19.86
C GLU A 201 16.68 21.71 18.92
N ASP A 202 17.32 20.57 18.60
CA ASP A 202 18.74 20.75 18.21
C ASP A 202 19.31 20.15 16.91
N ASP A 203 18.53 19.79 15.88
CA ASP A 203 19.13 19.21 14.66
C ASP A 203 18.85 19.88 13.31
N TYR A 204 18.30 21.10 13.31
CA TYR A 204 18.08 21.81 12.04
C TYR A 204 18.43 23.29 12.08
N VAL A 205 18.73 23.81 10.89
CA VAL A 205 19.03 25.23 10.62
C VAL A 205 18.13 25.71 9.47
N ARG A 206 17.62 26.93 9.57
CA ARG A 206 16.83 27.53 8.49
C ARG A 206 17.76 28.29 7.55
N CYS A 207 17.57 28.11 6.25
CA CYS A 207 18.29 28.89 5.25
C CYS A 207 17.93 30.39 5.42
N PRO A 208 18.92 31.29 5.54
CA PRO A 208 18.65 32.72 5.70
C PRO A 208 18.00 33.35 4.46
N LYS A 209 18.19 32.77 3.27
CA LYS A 209 17.62 33.29 2.02
C LYS A 209 16.20 32.85 1.74
N CYS A 210 15.88 31.57 1.95
CA CYS A 210 14.58 31.01 1.54
C CYS A 210 13.77 30.37 2.68
N GLY A 211 14.29 30.36 3.91
CA GLY A 211 13.60 29.81 5.08
C GLY A 211 13.50 28.28 5.14
N ALA A 212 14.00 27.57 4.12
CA ALA A 212 13.97 26.11 4.06
C ALA A 212 14.71 25.48 5.24
N ARG A 213 14.12 24.42 5.81
CA ARG A 213 14.68 23.66 6.93
C ARG A 213 15.72 22.68 6.42
N ASN A 214 16.97 22.89 6.80
CA ASN A 214 18.10 22.04 6.43
C ASN A 214 18.65 21.36 7.69
N SER A 215 19.25 20.17 7.56
CA SER A 215 20.02 19.55 8.64
C SER A 215 21.19 20.44 9.04
N LYS A 216 21.57 20.46 10.32
CA LYS A 216 22.70 21.28 10.81
C LYS A 216 24.04 21.03 10.10
N ASP A 217 24.23 19.84 9.53
CA ASP A 217 25.44 19.44 8.80
C ASP A 217 25.47 19.89 7.33
N LYS A 218 24.39 20.50 6.82
CA LYS A 218 24.35 21.00 5.44
C LYS A 218 24.94 22.41 5.37
N LEU A 219 25.92 22.59 4.48
CA LEU A 219 26.51 23.89 4.16
C LEU A 219 25.71 24.64 3.08
N ILE A 220 25.08 23.90 2.17
CA ILE A 220 24.34 24.45 1.03
C ILE A 220 22.86 24.07 1.16
N CYS A 221 21.97 25.04 0.96
CA CYS A 221 20.54 24.85 1.02
C CYS A 221 20.05 23.96 -0.11
N PHE A 222 19.39 22.85 0.20
CA PHE A 222 18.85 21.95 -0.83
C PHE A 222 17.83 22.64 -1.74
N ASN A 223 17.09 23.62 -1.19
CA ASN A 223 16.03 24.30 -1.91
C ASN A 223 16.51 25.42 -2.85
N CYS A 224 17.55 26.18 -2.48
CA CYS A 224 17.92 27.39 -3.22
C CYS A 224 19.41 27.51 -3.54
N GLY A 225 20.22 26.51 -3.17
CA GLY A 225 21.67 26.50 -3.45
C GLY A 225 22.48 27.51 -2.64
N ASP A 226 21.86 28.28 -1.75
CA ASP A 226 22.55 29.30 -0.96
C ASP A 226 23.26 28.71 0.26
N LEU A 227 24.32 29.38 0.72
CA LEU A 227 25.06 28.96 1.90
C LEU A 227 24.22 29.15 3.17
N ILE A 228 24.13 28.09 3.96
CA ILE A 228 23.34 28.07 5.20
C ILE A 228 24.14 28.66 6.38
N ARG A 229 25.47 28.59 6.32
CA ARG A 229 26.40 29.22 7.28
C ARG A 229 27.62 29.76 6.53
N ALA A 230 28.08 30.95 6.89
CA ALA A 230 29.40 31.43 6.49
C ALA A 230 30.47 30.58 7.19
N GLU A 231 31.54 30.20 6.48
CA GLU A 231 32.64 29.40 7.05
C GLU A 231 33.13 30.04 8.36
N ARG A 232 33.33 29.21 9.39
CA ARG A 232 34.06 29.66 10.58
C ARG A 232 35.49 29.98 10.12
N LYS A 233 35.84 31.26 10.09
CA LYS A 233 37.24 31.66 10.01
C LYS A 233 37.97 31.01 11.20
N ALA A 234 38.99 30.22 10.88
CA ALA A 234 39.95 29.69 11.84
C ALA A 234 40.73 30.83 12.51
#